data_AF-U7NPX1-F1
#
_entry.id   AF-U7NPX1-F1
#
_cell.length_a   1.000
_cell.length_b   1.000
_cell.length_c   1.000
_cell.angle_alpha   90.00
_cell.angle_beta   90.00
_cell.angle_gamma   90.00
#
_symmetry.space_group_name_H-M   'P 1'
#
loop_
_entity.id
_entity.type
_entity.pdbx_description
1 polymer ?
#
loop_
_entity_poly.entity_id
_entity_poly.type
_entity_poly.pdbx_seq_one_letter_code
_entity_poly.pdbx_strand_id
1 'polypeptide(L)' 'MKLAEIIYQDPNGQVCVVHGVIREVLSRAGRDFVVLGKGQVVSADHIIMIDGERLTKE' A
#
# COMPACT_ATOMS: atom_id res chain seq x y z
N MET A 1 -4.50 16.84 0.88
CA MET A 1 -4.37 15.39 0.62
C MET A 1 -3.34 15.21 -0.49
N LYS A 2 -2.31 14.39 -0.30
CA LYS A 2 -1.24 14.16 -1.29
C LYS A 2 -1.53 12.87 -2.07
N LEU A 3 -1.29 12.90 -3.39
CA LEU A 3 -1.31 11.72 -4.24
C LEU A 3 -0.01 10.94 -4.02
N ALA A 4 -0.10 9.62 -3.88
CA ALA A 4 1.04 8.71 -3.78
C ALA A 4 1.05 7.70 -4.93
N GLU A 5 2.23 7.34 -5.41
CA GLU A 5 2.45 6.13 -6.20
C GLU A 5 2.77 4.97 -5.27
N ILE A 6 2.05 3.85 -5.41
CA ILE A 6 2.26 2.66 -4.60
C ILE A 6 2.44 1.46 -5.52
N ILE A 7 3.54 0.76 -5.32
CA ILE A 7 3.85 -0.50 -5.99
C ILE A 7 3.72 -1.61 -4.95
N TYR A 8 2.90 -2.63 -5.22
CA TYR A 8 2.66 -3.74 -4.30
C TYR A 8 2.48 -5.06 -5.05
N GLN A 9 2.62 -6.18 -4.35
CA GLN A 9 2.31 -7.50 -4.88
C GLN A 9 0.89 -7.94 -4.47
N ASP A 10 0.05 -8.29 -5.44
CA ASP A 10 -1.30 -8.81 -5.18
C ASP A 10 -1.25 -10.26 -4.65
N PRO A 11 -2.37 -10.81 -4.15
CA PRO A 11 -2.44 -12.19 -3.67
C PRO A 11 -2.11 -13.27 -4.72
N ASN A 12 -2.16 -12.94 -6.02
CA ASN A 12 -1.80 -13.85 -7.11
C ASN A 12 -0.31 -13.74 -7.49
N GLY A 13 0.46 -12.92 -6.77
CA GLY A 13 1.88 -12.68 -7.03
C GLY A 13 2.16 -11.63 -8.11
N GLN A 14 1.14 -10.97 -8.67
CA GLN A 14 1.32 -9.93 -9.69
C GLN A 14 1.78 -8.63 -9.04
N VAL A 15 2.73 -7.94 -9.69
CA VAL A 15 3.13 -6.59 -9.29
C VAL A 15 2.12 -5.60 -9.87
N CYS A 16 1.51 -4.82 -8.98
CA CYS A 16 0.53 -3.79 -9.32
C CYS A 16 1.07 -2.40 -8.99
N VAL A 17 0.67 -1.41 -9.80
CA VAL A 17 0.96 0.01 -9.56
C VAL A 17 -0.36 0.75 -9.42
N VAL A 18 -0.46 1.59 -8.38
CA VAL A 18 -1.63 2.44 -8.16
C VAL A 18 -1.21 3.86 -7.80
N HIS A 19 -1.84 4.85 -8.42
CA HIS A 19 -1.77 6.24 -8.00
C HIS A 19 -3.03 6.59 -7.21
N GLY A 20 -2.89 6.90 -5.93
CA GLY A 20 -4.02 7.07 -5.03
C GLY A 20 -3.73 8.02 -3.87
N VAL A 21 -4.79 8.62 -3.35
CA VAL A 21 -4.72 9.37 -2.09
C VAL A 21 -4.77 8.36 -0.94
N ILE A 22 -3.73 8.33 -0.11
CA ILE A 22 -3.76 7.58 1.16
C ILE A 22 -4.71 8.30 2.11
N ARG A 23 -5.76 7.62 2.54
CA ARG A 23 -6.78 8.16 3.47
C ARG A 23 -6.45 7.84 4.91
N GLU A 24 -6.03 6.61 5.17
CA GLU A 24 -5.83 6.09 6.52
C GLU A 24 -4.87 4.90 6.49
N VAL A 25 -4.21 4.66 7.62
CA VAL A 25 -3.47 3.44 7.89
C VAL A 25 -4.16 2.73 9.06
N LEU A 26 -4.50 1.47 8.86
CA LEU A 26 -5.24 0.66 9.83
C LEU A 26 -4.41 -0.53 10.29
N SER A 27 -4.47 -0.84 11.58
CA SER A 27 -3.87 -2.04 12.15
C SER A 27 -4.96 -3.02 12.58
N ARG A 28 -4.91 -4.27 12.08
CA ARG A 28 -5.85 -5.33 12.46
C ARG A 28 -5.17 -6.69 12.50
N ALA A 29 -5.36 -7.42 13.59
CA ALA A 29 -4.78 -8.75 13.80
C ALA A 29 -3.25 -8.79 13.61
N GLY A 30 -2.55 -7.74 14.07
CA GLY A 30 -1.09 -7.63 13.99
C GLY A 30 -0.56 -7.31 12.59
N ARG A 31 -1.41 -6.86 11.66
CA ARG A 31 -1.03 -6.45 10.31
C ARG A 31 -1.49 -5.03 10.03
N ASP A 32 -0.71 -4.32 9.24
CA ASP A 32 -0.99 -2.96 8.82
C ASP A 32 -1.51 -2.91 7.38
N PHE A 33 -2.41 -1.97 7.15
CA PHE A 33 -3.10 -1.79 5.88
C PHE A 33 -3.14 -0.31 5.50
N VAL A 34 -2.85 -0.02 4.25
CA VAL A 34 -3.00 1.31 3.65
C VAL A 34 -4.36 1.37 2.95
N VAL A 35 -5.20 2.30 3.38
CA VAL A 35 -6.50 2.57 2.75
C VAL A 35 -6.35 3.71 1.76
N LEU A 36 -6.61 3.42 0.49
CA LEU A 36 -6.57 4.39 -0.60
C LEU A 36 -7.96 4.97 -0.86
N GLY A 37 -8.00 6.08 -1.58
CA GLY A 37 -9.23 6.62 -2.13
C GLY A 37 -10.02 5.58 -2.92
N LYS A 38 -11.35 5.65 -2.85
CA LYS A 38 -12.30 4.69 -3.46
C LYS A 38 -12.35 3.31 -2.76
N GLY A 39 -11.82 3.19 -1.54
CA GLY A 39 -12.02 2.02 -0.68
C GLY A 39 -11.08 0.85 -0.97
N GLN A 40 -10.06 1.05 -1.80
CA GLN A 40 -9.02 0.04 -2.02
C GLN A 40 -8.14 -0.08 -0.77
N VAL A 41 -7.88 -1.31 -0.35
CA VAL A 41 -7.06 -1.63 0.82
C VAL A 41 -5.88 -2.46 0.39
N VAL A 42 -4.67 -2.04 0.76
CA VAL A 42 -3.42 -2.73 0.43
C VAL A 42 -2.73 -3.13 1.73
N SER A 43 -2.34 -4.40 1.85
CA SER A 43 -1.55 -4.88 2.99
C SER A 43 -0.17 -4.23 2.95
N ALA A 44 0.26 -3.58 4.03
CA ALA A 44 1.56 -2.91 4.11
C ALA A 44 2.72 -3.88 3.87
N ASP A 45 2.58 -5.12 4.35
CA ASP A 45 3.55 -6.20 4.13
C ASP A 45 3.80 -6.55 2.65
N HIS A 46 2.88 -6.19 1.76
CA HIS A 46 2.98 -6.47 0.33
C HIS A 46 3.38 -5.24 -0.48
N ILE A 47 3.51 -4.07 0.17
CA ILE A 47 3.98 -2.86 -0.50
C ILE A 47 5.48 -2.97 -0.69
N ILE A 48 5.90 -2.76 -1.94
CA ILE A 48 7.29 -2.77 -2.38
C ILE A 48 7.86 -1.37 -2.31
N MET A 49 7.07 -0.36 -2.74
CA MET A 49 7.53 1.01 -2.89
C MET A 49 6.40 2.01 -2.71
N ILE A 50 6.71 3.16 -2.12
CA ILE A 50 5.83 4.34 -2.06
C ILE A 50 6.63 5.56 -2.54
N ASP A 51 6.11 6.31 -3.52
CA ASP A 51 6.74 7.55 -4.04
C ASP A 51 8.24 7.38 -4.41
N GLY A 52 8.62 6.21 -4.95
CA GLY A 52 10.00 5.89 -5.31
C GLY A 52 10.85 5.34 -4.16
N GLU A 53 10.36 5.36 -2.93
CA GLU A 53 11.05 4.86 -1.74
C GLU A 53 10.67 3.40 -1.47
N ARG A 54 11.68 2.52 -1.42
CA ARG A 54 11.46 1.10 -1.16
C ARG A 54 11.15 0.88 0.32
N LEU A 55 10.05 0.20 0.60
CA LEU A 55 9.76 -0.26 1.96
C LEU A 55 10.66 -1.45 2.28
N THR A 56 11.43 -1.32 3.35
CA THR A 56 12.24 -2.40 3.90
C THR A 56 11.60 -2.85 5.21
N LYS A 57 11.50 -4.16 5.42
CA LYS A 57 11.20 -4.70 6.75
C LYS A 57 12.49 -4.62 7.55
N GLU A 58 12.50 -3.79 8.58
CA GLU A 58 13.50 -3.87 9.67
C GLU A 58 13.24 -5.11 10.54
#